data_AF-A0A6A6JIP6-F1
#
_entry.id   AF-A0A6A6JIP6-F1
#
_cell.length_a   1.000
_cell.length_b   1.000
_cell.length_c   1.000
_cell.angle_alpha   90.00
_cell.angle_beta   90.00
_cell.angle_gamma   90.00
#
_symmetry.space_group_name_H-M   'P 1'
#
loop_
_entity.id
_entity.type
_entity.pdbx_description
1 polymer ?
#
loop_
_entity_poly.entity_id
_entity_poly.type
_entity_poly.pdbx_seq_one_letter_code
_entity_poly.pdbx_strand_id
1 'polypeptide(L)'
;MRSLNFALPSKRLIFSYIFDWIVIIAIAAVGAAWDGITPFHRPFSLVDLSISYPFETKETIPTWLLVVVSLVIPAAITFIVCLVFVPGPTARKGTPLSLIWRRKVWEWNTAWMGLGMSLATAFMVTQGMKLLFGKPRPDLLSRCQADRSRIAQTDVGGYAESFNALWVLVTSDVCTQTNDDILQDGFKSFPSGHASFSWAGLLYLTLFLASKFAVAIPFLPPRPFSTNPDYTSAVAPSNLKQKGILPTHNKARTESGLSSPGYAEDHVVPIRYQAAAPPVWTLVLVLVPIGAAIYITSTRFTDYRHHGWDLIFGSLLGITTAWFSFRWYHLPITRGAGWAWGPRSYKRSWGIGVGVGSYVGTEGWSHRGESKKAERGPLEGNGIPQDGIAENEAHPQEYRAHGANAV
;
A
#
# COMPACT_ATOMS: atom_id res chain seq x y z
N MET A 1 -30.80 29.07 -7.83
CA MET A 1 -30.23 27.72 -7.70
C MET A 1 -29.20 27.52 -8.81
N ARG A 2 -27.90 27.56 -8.50
CA ARG A 2 -26.85 27.17 -9.48
C ARG A 2 -26.85 25.66 -9.56
N SER A 3 -27.13 25.09 -10.74
CA SER A 3 -27.03 23.65 -10.95
C SER A 3 -25.59 23.22 -10.68
N LEU A 4 -25.42 22.31 -9.73
CA LEU A 4 -24.18 21.57 -9.57
C LEU A 4 -24.03 20.71 -10.82
N ASN A 5 -23.39 21.25 -11.87
CA ASN A 5 -22.98 20.45 -13.02
C ASN A 5 -21.83 19.55 -12.56
N PHE A 6 -22.18 18.43 -11.93
CA PHE A 6 -21.26 17.32 -11.77
C PHE A 6 -20.90 16.83 -13.17
N ALA A 7 -19.71 17.18 -13.66
CA ALA A 7 -19.13 16.48 -14.79
C ALA A 7 -18.93 15.02 -14.35
N LEU A 8 -19.93 14.18 -14.63
CA LEU A 8 -19.94 12.78 -14.24
C LEU A 8 -18.70 12.10 -14.83
N PRO A 9 -18.02 11.22 -14.07
CA PRO A 9 -16.92 10.43 -14.62
C PRO A 9 -17.40 9.67 -15.85
N SER A 10 -16.55 9.58 -16.87
CA SER A 10 -16.87 8.78 -18.05
C SER A 10 -17.21 7.34 -17.66
N LYS A 11 -18.28 6.77 -18.24
CA LYS A 11 -18.72 5.39 -17.98
C LYS A 11 -17.57 4.38 -18.16
N ARG A 12 -16.69 4.61 -19.14
CA ARG A 12 -15.52 3.77 -19.42
C ARG A 12 -14.49 3.76 -18.29
N LEU A 13 -14.31 4.90 -17.63
CA LEU A 13 -13.39 5.04 -16.50
C LEU A 13 -13.96 4.36 -15.25
N ILE A 14 -15.25 4.53 -15.00
CA ILE A 14 -15.94 3.82 -13.90
C ILE A 14 -15.84 2.32 -14.10
N PHE A 15 -16.09 1.83 -15.31
CA PHE A 15 -16.03 0.40 -15.61
C PHE A 15 -14.63 -0.19 -15.38
N SER A 16 -13.54 0.56 -15.61
CA SER A 16 -12.20 0.02 -15.34
C SER A 16 -11.90 -0.11 -13.85
N TYR A 17 -12.42 0.78 -13.00
CA TYR A 17 -12.29 0.61 -11.54
C TYR A 17 -13.22 -0.46 -10.98
N ILE A 18 -14.41 -0.63 -11.54
CA ILE A 18 -15.28 -1.77 -11.21
C ILE A 18 -14.56 -3.08 -11.54
N PHE A 19 -13.87 -3.14 -12.69
CA PHE A 19 -13.09 -4.31 -13.07
C PHE A 19 -11.94 -4.59 -12.09
N ASP A 20 -11.24 -3.56 -11.60
CA ASP A 20 -10.23 -3.75 -10.55
C ASP A 20 -10.83 -4.40 -9.29
N TRP A 21 -12.02 -3.95 -8.85
CA TRP A 21 -12.74 -4.56 -7.73
C TRP A 21 -13.14 -6.01 -7.99
N ILE A 22 -13.61 -6.32 -9.21
CA ILE A 22 -13.92 -7.69 -9.61
C ILE A 22 -12.67 -8.57 -9.52
N VAL A 23 -11.52 -8.09 -9.99
CA VAL A 23 -10.25 -8.82 -9.90
C VAL A 23 -9.83 -9.05 -8.44
N ILE A 24 -9.95 -8.04 -7.57
CA ILE A 24 -9.62 -8.17 -6.14
C ILE A 24 -10.55 -9.21 -5.48
N ILE A 25 -11.85 -9.15 -5.75
CA ILE A 25 -12.83 -10.11 -5.20
C ILE A 25 -12.58 -11.50 -5.76
N ALA A 26 -12.24 -11.64 -7.04
CA ALA A 26 -11.92 -12.93 -7.65
C ALA A 26 -10.68 -13.57 -7.02
N ILE A 27 -9.62 -12.79 -6.75
CA ILE A 27 -8.43 -13.25 -6.03
C ILE A 27 -8.81 -13.78 -4.64
N ALA A 28 -9.64 -13.05 -3.90
CA ALA A 28 -10.12 -13.48 -2.59
C ALA A 28 -11.00 -14.75 -2.68
N ALA A 29 -11.88 -14.83 -3.68
CA ALA A 29 -12.75 -15.98 -3.91
C ALA A 29 -11.96 -17.24 -4.25
N VAL A 30 -10.90 -17.13 -5.06
CA VAL A 30 -9.98 -18.25 -5.34
C VAL A 30 -9.31 -18.72 -4.06
N GLY A 31 -8.84 -17.79 -3.21
CA GLY A 31 -8.29 -18.14 -1.90
C GLY A 31 -9.27 -18.88 -0.99
N ALA A 32 -10.56 -18.53 -1.04
CA ALA A 32 -11.61 -19.17 -0.24
C ALA A 32 -11.97 -20.56 -0.80
N ALA A 33 -12.00 -20.70 -2.13
CA ALA A 33 -12.27 -21.98 -2.79
C ALA A 33 -11.23 -23.04 -2.45
N TRP A 34 -9.98 -22.64 -2.19
CA TRP A 34 -8.92 -23.56 -1.77
C TRP A 34 -9.09 -24.14 -0.37
N ASP A 35 -9.95 -23.57 0.48
CA ASP A 35 -10.09 -24.08 1.85
C ASP A 35 -10.69 -25.50 1.90
N GLY A 36 -11.56 -25.83 0.95
CA GLY A 36 -12.19 -27.14 0.82
C GLY A 36 -11.37 -28.20 0.08
N ILE A 37 -10.14 -27.88 -0.34
CA ILE A 37 -9.23 -28.86 -0.96
C ILE A 37 -8.41 -29.55 0.14
N THR A 38 -8.25 -30.87 0.01
CA THR A 38 -7.39 -31.65 0.90
C THR A 38 -5.92 -31.20 0.75
N PRO A 39 -5.26 -30.82 1.86
CA PRO A 39 -3.85 -30.42 1.80
C PRO A 39 -2.96 -31.63 1.53
N PHE A 40 -1.73 -31.38 1.06
CA PHE A 40 -0.69 -32.39 1.06
C PHE A 40 -0.48 -32.91 2.49
N HIS A 41 -0.36 -34.22 2.68
CA HIS A 41 -0.06 -34.80 3.98
C HIS A 41 1.42 -35.16 4.05
N ARG A 42 2.22 -34.28 4.64
CA ARG A 42 3.65 -34.54 4.83
C ARG A 42 3.81 -35.68 5.84
N PRO A 43 4.59 -36.73 5.53
CA PRO A 43 4.90 -37.78 6.49
C PRO A 43 5.56 -37.22 7.76
N PHE A 44 5.22 -37.77 8.91
CA PHE A 44 5.66 -37.29 10.22
C PHE A 44 6.02 -38.46 11.14
N SER A 45 6.74 -38.18 12.22
CA SER A 45 7.10 -39.19 13.21
C SER A 45 6.23 -39.07 14.47
N LEU A 46 5.84 -40.20 15.06
CA LEU A 46 4.98 -40.22 16.25
C LEU A 46 5.68 -39.80 17.56
N VAL A 47 6.99 -39.57 17.52
CA VAL A 47 7.81 -39.23 18.69
C VAL A 47 8.42 -37.84 18.58
N ASP A 48 8.07 -37.10 17.52
CA ASP A 48 8.46 -35.72 17.40
C ASP A 48 7.74 -34.86 18.46
N LEU A 49 8.50 -34.37 19.45
CA LEU A 49 7.97 -33.51 20.51
C LEU A 49 7.41 -32.19 19.97
N SER A 50 7.90 -31.71 18.82
CA SER A 50 7.45 -30.43 18.25
C SER A 50 5.99 -30.44 17.79
N ILE A 51 5.41 -31.63 17.55
CA ILE A 51 4.03 -31.85 17.12
C ILE A 51 3.13 -32.51 18.19
N SER A 52 3.63 -32.56 19.43
CA SER A 52 3.01 -33.27 20.56
C SER A 52 2.19 -32.39 21.51
N TYR A 53 1.98 -31.11 21.18
CA TYR A 53 1.18 -30.21 22.01
C TYR A 53 -0.30 -30.60 22.03
N PRO A 54 -1.02 -30.28 23.13
CA PRO A 54 -2.45 -30.54 23.21
C PRO A 54 -3.24 -29.66 22.25
N PHE A 55 -4.30 -30.23 21.66
CA PHE A 55 -5.22 -29.50 20.81
C PHE A 55 -6.06 -28.53 21.64
N GLU A 56 -5.76 -27.24 21.50
CA GLU A 56 -6.52 -26.18 22.16
C GLU A 56 -7.77 -25.85 21.32
N THR A 57 -8.94 -26.08 21.93
CA THR A 57 -10.25 -25.82 21.30
C THR A 57 -10.62 -24.34 21.37
N LYS A 58 -10.09 -23.61 22.35
CA LYS A 58 -10.38 -22.19 22.55
C LYS A 58 -9.24 -21.33 22.03
N GLU A 59 -9.44 -20.80 20.84
CA GLU A 59 -8.51 -19.83 20.25
C GLU A 59 -8.59 -18.48 20.97
N THR A 60 -7.44 -17.90 21.33
CA THR A 60 -7.39 -16.56 21.94
C THR A 60 -7.95 -15.50 20.99
N ILE A 61 -7.60 -15.61 19.70
CA ILE A 61 -8.14 -14.78 18.63
C ILE A 61 -8.79 -15.68 17.59
N PRO A 62 -10.13 -15.74 17.55
CA PRO A 62 -10.84 -16.50 16.53
C PRO A 62 -10.83 -15.78 15.17
N THR A 63 -11.02 -16.54 14.09
CA THR A 63 -10.99 -16.04 12.70
C THR A 63 -11.92 -14.84 12.46
N TRP A 64 -13.12 -14.81 13.06
CA TRP A 64 -14.04 -13.67 12.90
C TRP A 64 -13.46 -12.38 13.48
N LEU A 65 -12.77 -12.48 14.63
CA LEU A 65 -12.16 -11.33 15.30
C LEU A 65 -10.98 -10.80 14.49
N LEU A 66 -10.20 -11.71 13.89
CA LEU A 66 -9.14 -11.34 12.94
C LEU A 66 -9.69 -10.51 11.77
N VAL A 67 -10.82 -10.92 11.18
CA VAL A 67 -11.47 -10.18 10.08
C VAL A 67 -11.94 -8.81 10.56
N VAL A 68 -12.54 -8.71 11.75
CA VAL A 68 -12.96 -7.42 12.30
C VAL A 68 -11.76 -6.48 12.51
N VAL A 69 -10.69 -6.97 13.13
CA VAL A 69 -9.51 -6.16 13.47
C VAL A 69 -8.66 -5.79 12.25
N SER A 70 -8.55 -6.68 11.26
CA SER A 70 -7.61 -6.50 10.13
C SER A 70 -8.27 -6.02 8.84
N LEU A 71 -9.60 -6.13 8.71
CA LEU A 71 -10.35 -5.64 7.55
C LEU A 71 -11.35 -4.54 7.94
N VAL A 72 -12.28 -4.83 8.84
CA VAL A 72 -13.41 -3.92 9.13
C VAL A 72 -12.95 -2.63 9.80
N ILE A 73 -12.13 -2.73 10.86
CA ILE A 73 -11.59 -1.58 11.57
C ILE A 73 -10.71 -0.72 10.65
N PRO A 74 -9.72 -1.26 9.91
CA PRO A 74 -8.96 -0.50 8.92
C PRO A 74 -9.82 0.17 7.84
N ALA A 75 -10.83 -0.53 7.31
CA ALA A 75 -11.76 0.04 6.34
C ALA A 75 -12.55 1.23 6.91
N ALA A 76 -12.99 1.13 8.17
CA ALA A 76 -13.69 2.21 8.86
C ALA A 76 -12.77 3.40 9.16
N ILE A 77 -11.55 3.16 9.66
CA ILE A 77 -10.58 4.22 9.97
C ILE A 77 -10.17 4.96 8.69
N THR A 78 -9.85 4.24 7.61
CA THR A 78 -9.49 4.86 6.33
C THR A 78 -10.64 5.70 5.76
N PHE A 79 -11.88 5.23 5.88
CA PHE A 79 -13.07 6.01 5.50
C PHE A 79 -13.21 7.29 6.32
N ILE A 80 -13.12 7.22 7.64
CA ILE A 80 -13.23 8.38 8.54
C ILE A 80 -12.12 9.39 8.25
N VAL A 81 -10.88 8.93 8.06
CA VAL A 81 -9.75 9.81 7.75
C VAL A 81 -9.95 10.52 6.41
N CYS A 82 -10.41 9.81 5.37
CA CYS A 82 -10.76 10.45 4.09
C CYS A 82 -11.94 11.43 4.23
N LEU A 83 -12.93 11.12 5.06
CA LEU A 83 -14.08 12.01 5.25
C LEU A 83 -13.73 13.28 6.03
N VAL A 84 -12.83 13.21 7.01
CA VAL A 84 -12.51 14.34 7.91
C VAL A 84 -11.31 15.15 7.42
N PHE A 85 -10.19 14.49 7.06
CA PHE A 85 -8.91 15.16 6.81
C PHE A 85 -8.61 15.45 5.34
N VAL A 86 -9.39 14.92 4.39
CA VAL A 86 -9.26 15.25 2.96
C VAL A 86 -10.35 16.27 2.61
N PRO A 87 -10.07 17.42 2.00
CA PRO A 87 -8.78 17.85 1.48
C PRO A 87 -7.96 18.47 2.61
N GLY A 88 -6.66 18.15 2.62
CA GLY A 88 -5.75 18.68 3.65
C GLY A 88 -5.63 20.20 3.62
N PRO A 89 -4.82 20.78 4.52
CA PRO A 89 -4.59 22.24 4.64
C PRO A 89 -4.07 22.93 3.36
N THR A 90 -3.65 22.15 2.37
CA THR A 90 -3.16 22.59 1.07
C THR A 90 -4.25 23.02 0.10
N ALA A 91 -5.53 22.77 0.39
CA ALA A 91 -6.62 23.25 -0.46
C ALA A 91 -6.78 24.78 -0.39
N ARG A 92 -6.84 25.42 -1.57
CA ARG A 92 -7.04 26.87 -1.67
C ARG A 92 -8.40 27.26 -1.08
N LYS A 93 -8.42 28.31 -0.24
CA LYS A 93 -9.65 28.91 0.30
C LYS A 93 -10.54 29.37 -0.88
N GLY A 94 -11.76 28.87 -0.95
CA GLY A 94 -12.71 29.16 -2.03
C GLY A 94 -12.89 28.07 -3.09
N THR A 95 -12.30 26.89 -2.90
CA THR A 95 -12.54 25.72 -3.78
C THR A 95 -13.99 25.26 -3.71
N PRO A 96 -14.63 24.91 -4.86
CA PRO A 96 -16.02 24.48 -4.88
C PRO A 96 -16.21 23.13 -4.19
N LEU A 97 -17.31 22.98 -3.45
CA LEU A 97 -17.63 21.77 -2.66
C LEU A 97 -17.68 20.48 -3.49
N SER A 98 -18.04 20.58 -4.77
CA SER A 98 -18.10 19.43 -5.69
C SER A 98 -16.72 18.81 -5.94
N LEU A 99 -15.68 19.63 -6.10
CA LEU A 99 -14.30 19.15 -6.28
C LEU A 99 -13.75 18.53 -5.00
N ILE A 100 -14.11 19.11 -3.85
CA ILE A 100 -13.74 18.59 -2.54
C ILE A 100 -14.31 17.18 -2.36
N TRP A 101 -15.62 17.00 -2.60
CA TRP A 101 -16.27 15.69 -2.49
C TRP A 101 -15.72 14.67 -3.47
N ARG A 102 -15.46 15.08 -4.71
CA ARG A 102 -14.83 14.21 -5.71
C ARG A 102 -13.45 13.72 -5.24
N ARG A 103 -12.64 14.60 -4.64
CA ARG A 103 -11.33 14.23 -4.09
C ARG A 103 -11.46 13.31 -2.87
N LYS A 104 -12.40 13.57 -1.96
CA LYS A 104 -12.69 12.69 -0.81
C LYS A 104 -13.05 11.26 -1.26
N VAL A 105 -13.96 11.15 -2.23
CA VAL A 105 -14.42 9.85 -2.77
C VAL A 105 -13.29 9.15 -3.50
N TRP A 106 -12.46 9.88 -4.26
CA TRP A 106 -11.30 9.31 -4.94
C TRP A 106 -10.30 8.69 -3.95
N GLU A 107 -9.90 9.45 -2.93
CA GLU A 107 -8.96 9.01 -1.89
C GLU A 107 -9.51 7.85 -1.07
N TRP A 108 -10.82 7.82 -0.82
CA TRP A 108 -11.47 6.71 -0.16
C TRP A 108 -11.45 5.43 -1.02
N ASN A 109 -11.86 5.52 -2.29
CA ASN A 109 -11.86 4.38 -3.19
C ASN A 109 -10.45 3.79 -3.36
N THR A 110 -9.42 4.62 -3.51
CA THR A 110 -8.03 4.13 -3.61
C THR A 110 -7.52 3.51 -2.30
N ALA A 111 -7.93 4.03 -1.15
CA ALA A 111 -7.63 3.43 0.16
C ALA A 111 -8.24 2.02 0.28
N TRP A 112 -9.50 1.87 -0.10
CA TRP A 112 -10.20 0.59 -0.01
C TRP A 112 -9.70 -0.43 -1.04
N MET A 113 -9.42 -0.01 -2.27
CA MET A 113 -8.81 -0.90 -3.27
C MET A 113 -7.43 -1.39 -2.82
N GLY A 114 -6.61 -0.51 -2.22
CA GLY A 114 -5.31 -0.91 -1.70
C GLY A 114 -5.40 -1.87 -0.51
N LEU A 115 -6.31 -1.63 0.43
CA LEU A 115 -6.56 -2.54 1.55
C LEU A 115 -7.07 -3.90 1.05
N GLY A 116 -8.04 -3.89 0.14
CA GLY A 116 -8.61 -5.09 -0.46
C GLY A 116 -7.57 -5.90 -1.23
N MET A 117 -6.74 -5.26 -2.05
CA MET A 117 -5.66 -5.90 -2.78
C MET A 117 -4.65 -6.55 -1.83
N SER A 118 -4.24 -5.84 -0.77
CA SER A 118 -3.28 -6.36 0.22
C SER A 118 -3.80 -7.63 0.88
N LEU A 119 -5.04 -7.60 1.39
CA LEU A 119 -5.65 -8.73 2.09
C LEU A 119 -5.96 -9.88 1.15
N ALA A 120 -6.51 -9.61 -0.04
CA ALA A 120 -6.85 -10.64 -1.03
C ALA A 120 -5.61 -11.39 -1.50
N THR A 121 -4.52 -10.68 -1.85
CA THR A 121 -3.28 -11.32 -2.27
C THR A 121 -2.64 -12.11 -1.12
N ALA A 122 -2.59 -11.57 0.10
CA ALA A 122 -2.06 -12.29 1.25
C ALA A 122 -2.87 -13.57 1.53
N PHE A 123 -4.19 -13.48 1.49
CA PHE A 123 -5.09 -14.62 1.70
C PHE A 123 -4.92 -15.69 0.63
N MET A 124 -4.91 -15.31 -0.65
CA MET A 124 -4.72 -16.23 -1.76
C MET A 124 -3.38 -16.98 -1.64
N VAL A 125 -2.27 -16.26 -1.48
CA VAL A 125 -0.94 -16.89 -1.42
C VAL A 125 -0.81 -17.80 -0.19
N THR A 126 -1.33 -17.39 0.97
CA THR A 126 -1.24 -18.22 2.17
C THR A 126 -2.06 -19.51 2.10
N GLN A 127 -3.28 -19.45 1.56
CA GLN A 127 -4.10 -20.65 1.39
C GLN A 127 -3.48 -21.60 0.36
N GLY A 128 -2.99 -21.08 -0.76
CA GLY A 128 -2.29 -21.89 -1.77
C GLY A 128 -1.03 -22.58 -1.21
N MET A 129 -0.21 -21.86 -0.44
CA MET A 129 1.00 -22.45 0.16
C MET A 129 0.65 -23.52 1.21
N LYS A 130 -0.39 -23.33 2.03
CA LYS A 130 -0.82 -24.35 2.99
C LYS A 130 -1.16 -25.68 2.32
N LEU A 131 -1.86 -25.64 1.19
CA LEU A 131 -2.19 -26.85 0.43
C LEU A 131 -0.94 -27.54 -0.13
N LEU A 132 0.04 -26.77 -0.61
CA LEU A 132 1.26 -27.30 -1.22
C LEU A 132 2.23 -27.91 -0.19
N PHE A 133 2.45 -27.23 0.93
CA PHE A 133 3.45 -27.66 1.91
C PHE A 133 2.96 -28.75 2.85
N GLY A 134 1.68 -28.71 3.26
CA GLY A 134 1.13 -29.77 4.08
C GLY A 134 1.80 -29.96 5.43
N LYS A 135 2.35 -28.88 6.01
CA LYS A 135 3.20 -28.97 7.20
C LYS A 135 2.35 -29.29 8.45
N PRO A 136 2.71 -30.33 9.23
CA PRO A 136 2.16 -30.60 10.55
C PRO A 136 2.19 -29.39 11.48
N ARG A 137 1.07 -29.16 12.17
CA ARG A 137 0.99 -28.20 13.27
C ARG A 137 1.61 -28.76 14.56
N PRO A 138 1.97 -27.88 15.52
CA PRO A 138 2.48 -28.34 16.82
C PRO A 138 1.50 -29.20 17.61
N ASP A 139 0.20 -29.14 17.31
CA ASP A 139 -0.86 -29.89 17.95
C ASP A 139 -1.34 -31.11 17.13
N LEU A 140 -0.61 -31.52 16.08
CA LEU A 140 -1.06 -32.58 15.15
C LEU A 140 -1.32 -33.92 15.85
N LEU A 141 -0.44 -34.38 16.75
CA LEU A 141 -0.58 -35.73 17.33
C LEU A 141 -1.85 -35.87 18.16
N SER A 142 -2.23 -34.82 18.88
CA SER A 142 -3.46 -34.80 19.68
C SER A 142 -4.73 -34.78 18.81
N ARG A 143 -4.67 -34.18 17.61
CA ARG A 143 -5.75 -34.20 16.60
C ARG A 143 -5.86 -35.56 15.89
N CYS A 144 -4.72 -36.14 15.54
CA CYS A 144 -4.59 -37.37 14.75
C CYS A 144 -5.05 -38.62 15.52
N GLN A 145 -4.79 -38.69 16.83
CA GLN A 145 -5.07 -39.87 17.66
C GLN A 145 -4.53 -41.16 17.03
N ALA A 146 -3.20 -41.24 16.90
CA ALA A 146 -2.55 -42.31 16.12
C ALA A 146 -2.81 -43.73 16.69
N ASP A 147 -3.24 -44.64 15.83
CA ASP A 147 -3.38 -46.06 16.15
C ASP A 147 -2.04 -46.79 16.01
N ARG A 148 -1.53 -47.30 17.13
CA ARG A 148 -0.24 -47.97 17.21
C ARG A 148 -0.20 -49.31 16.45
N SER A 149 -1.36 -49.92 16.19
CA SER A 149 -1.43 -51.20 15.48
C SER A 149 -1.15 -51.08 13.98
N ARG A 150 -1.37 -49.89 13.39
CA ARG A 150 -1.23 -49.64 11.95
C ARG A 150 0.15 -49.14 11.52
N ILE A 151 1.06 -48.89 12.47
CA ILE A 151 2.39 -48.30 12.22
C ILE A 151 3.18 -49.10 11.17
N ALA A 152 3.15 -50.43 11.24
CA ALA A 152 3.90 -51.30 10.33
C ALA A 152 3.40 -51.23 8.86
N GLN A 153 2.15 -50.83 8.64
CA GLN A 153 1.54 -50.74 7.31
C GLN A 153 1.72 -49.36 6.67
N THR A 154 1.99 -48.33 7.47
CA THR A 154 2.09 -46.93 7.05
C THR A 154 3.52 -46.39 7.01
N ASP A 155 4.53 -47.26 7.13
CA ASP A 155 5.95 -46.88 7.07
C ASP A 155 6.34 -46.41 5.66
N VAL A 156 6.97 -45.25 5.59
CA VAL A 156 7.48 -44.65 4.35
C VAL A 156 8.94 -45.02 4.09
N GLY A 157 9.72 -45.31 5.13
CA GLY A 157 11.17 -45.49 5.05
C GLY A 157 11.58 -46.88 4.57
N GLY A 158 10.91 -47.95 5.00
CA GLY A 158 11.25 -49.32 4.62
C GLY A 158 12.63 -49.81 5.11
N TYR A 159 13.34 -48.99 5.91
CA TYR A 159 14.68 -49.26 6.44
C TYR A 159 14.66 -49.87 7.86
N ALA A 160 13.49 -50.26 8.37
CA ALA A 160 13.34 -50.79 9.72
C ALA A 160 13.80 -52.26 9.84
N GLU A 161 15.11 -52.52 9.76
CA GLU A 161 15.67 -53.85 10.07
C GLU A 161 15.64 -54.17 11.58
N SER A 162 15.56 -53.13 12.43
CA SER A 162 15.23 -53.26 13.86
C SER A 162 14.06 -52.33 14.18
N PHE A 163 12.85 -52.90 14.30
CA PHE A 163 11.63 -52.14 14.55
C PHE A 163 11.64 -51.52 15.94
N ASN A 164 11.98 -50.23 16.02
CA ASN A 164 11.50 -49.40 17.11
C ASN A 164 10.29 -48.61 16.60
N ALA A 165 9.08 -49.03 16.98
CA ALA A 165 7.80 -48.43 16.56
C ALA A 165 7.66 -46.92 16.89
N LEU A 166 8.63 -46.36 17.61
CA LEU A 166 8.74 -44.97 18.02
C LEU A 166 9.54 -44.10 17.02
N TRP A 167 10.37 -44.66 16.14
CA TRP A 167 11.29 -43.89 15.28
C TRP A 167 11.00 -44.08 13.78
N VAL A 168 9.73 -44.35 13.44
CA VAL A 168 9.27 -44.57 12.07
C VAL A 168 8.59 -43.31 11.54
N LEU A 169 8.73 -43.07 10.23
CA LEU A 169 8.02 -42.02 9.51
C LEU A 169 6.73 -42.60 8.94
N VAL A 170 5.58 -42.06 9.37
CA VAL A 170 4.26 -42.59 9.03
C VAL A 170 3.46 -41.62 8.17
N THR A 171 2.57 -42.18 7.34
CA THR A 171 1.55 -41.42 6.60
C THR A 171 0.38 -41.01 7.50
N SER A 172 -0.47 -40.10 7.03
CA SER A 172 -1.66 -39.65 7.78
C SER A 172 -2.73 -40.74 7.96
N ASP A 173 -2.62 -41.86 7.27
CA ASP A 173 -3.57 -42.99 7.39
C ASP A 173 -3.55 -43.64 8.78
N VAL A 174 -2.49 -43.42 9.56
CA VAL A 174 -2.36 -43.88 10.96
C VAL A 174 -3.37 -43.23 11.90
N CYS A 175 -3.92 -42.08 11.53
CA CYS A 175 -4.86 -41.31 12.34
C CYS A 175 -6.23 -42.00 12.40
N THR A 176 -6.90 -41.99 13.55
CA THR A 176 -8.26 -42.54 13.74
C THR A 176 -9.34 -41.48 13.86
N GLN A 177 -8.97 -40.20 13.70
CA GLN A 177 -9.89 -39.08 13.81
C GLN A 177 -11.06 -39.21 12.82
N THR A 178 -12.29 -39.11 13.32
CA THR A 178 -13.51 -39.22 12.50
C THR A 178 -13.88 -37.91 11.80
N ASN A 179 -13.36 -36.77 12.29
CA ASN A 179 -13.61 -35.47 11.71
C ASN A 179 -12.46 -35.05 10.79
N ASP A 180 -12.70 -35.13 9.48
CA ASP A 180 -11.73 -34.79 8.45
C ASP A 180 -11.27 -33.33 8.51
N ASP A 181 -12.13 -32.38 8.88
CA ASP A 181 -11.76 -30.96 8.95
C ASP A 181 -10.70 -30.70 10.04
N ILE A 182 -10.83 -31.38 11.19
CA ILE A 182 -9.88 -31.27 12.30
C ILE A 182 -8.52 -31.84 11.89
N LEU A 183 -8.54 -32.98 11.18
CA LEU A 183 -7.34 -33.65 10.70
C LEU A 183 -6.65 -32.81 9.62
N GLN A 184 -7.38 -32.34 8.62
CA GLN A 184 -6.87 -31.51 7.53
C GLN A 184 -6.31 -30.18 8.03
N ASP A 185 -6.98 -29.52 8.99
CA ASP A 185 -6.44 -28.31 9.61
C ASP A 185 -5.10 -28.58 10.32
N GLY A 186 -4.90 -29.79 10.86
CA GLY A 186 -3.64 -30.23 11.47
C GLY A 186 -2.43 -30.21 10.51
N PHE A 187 -2.65 -30.29 9.20
CA PHE A 187 -1.59 -30.22 8.18
C PHE A 187 -1.46 -28.85 7.51
N LYS A 188 -2.22 -27.84 7.96
CA LYS A 188 -2.22 -26.48 7.41
C LYS A 188 -1.38 -25.51 8.27
N SER A 189 -0.21 -25.92 8.76
CA SER A 189 0.64 -25.07 9.65
C SER A 189 1.39 -23.96 8.91
N PHE A 190 1.94 -24.23 7.73
CA PHE A 190 2.79 -23.26 7.02
C PHE A 190 2.14 -22.73 5.75
N PRO A 191 2.11 -21.40 5.52
CA PRO A 191 2.39 -20.31 6.46
C PRO A 191 1.18 -19.96 7.35
N SER A 192 1.40 -19.19 8.42
CA SER A 192 0.29 -18.78 9.29
C SER A 192 -0.62 -17.74 8.63
N GLY A 193 -1.90 -18.11 8.43
CA GLY A 193 -2.92 -17.22 7.86
C GLY A 193 -3.32 -16.07 8.79
N HIS A 194 -3.28 -16.27 10.11
CA HIS A 194 -3.55 -15.19 11.07
C HIS A 194 -2.45 -14.13 11.04
N ALA A 195 -1.18 -14.56 10.96
CA ALA A 195 -0.04 -13.64 10.88
C ALA A 195 -0.03 -12.88 9.55
N SER A 196 -0.22 -13.55 8.42
CA SER A 196 -0.22 -12.86 7.12
C SER A 196 -1.36 -11.87 6.96
N PHE A 197 -2.57 -12.24 7.37
CA PHE A 197 -3.76 -11.39 7.23
C PHE A 197 -3.72 -10.19 8.18
N SER A 198 -3.24 -10.38 9.42
CA SER A 198 -3.10 -9.28 10.38
C SER A 198 -2.06 -8.27 9.92
N TRP A 199 -0.88 -8.72 9.49
CA TRP A 199 0.16 -7.85 8.96
C TRP A 199 -0.26 -7.17 7.66
N ALA A 200 -0.96 -7.86 6.76
CA ALA A 200 -1.48 -7.24 5.54
C ALA A 200 -2.42 -6.05 5.83
N GLY A 201 -3.43 -6.26 6.68
CA GLY A 201 -4.42 -5.22 6.97
C GLY A 201 -3.91 -4.09 7.87
N LEU A 202 -3.24 -4.44 8.97
CA LEU A 202 -2.82 -3.47 9.99
C LEU A 202 -1.57 -2.69 9.56
N LEU A 203 -0.64 -3.31 8.80
CA LEU A 203 0.46 -2.56 8.21
C LEU A 203 -0.03 -1.63 7.09
N TYR A 204 -0.99 -2.07 6.27
CA TYR A 204 -1.60 -1.17 5.29
C TYR A 204 -2.21 0.05 5.97
N LEU A 205 -2.95 -0.14 7.06
CA LEU A 205 -3.50 0.95 7.87
C LEU A 205 -2.39 1.86 8.42
N THR A 206 -1.32 1.28 8.96
CA THR A 206 -0.13 2.00 9.45
C THR A 206 0.45 2.90 8.37
N LEU A 207 0.70 2.36 7.17
CA LEU A 207 1.27 3.08 6.04
C LEU A 207 0.31 4.18 5.55
N PHE A 208 -0.99 3.92 5.55
CA PHE A 208 -2.01 4.89 5.19
C PHE A 208 -2.07 6.05 6.19
N LEU A 209 -2.08 5.78 7.50
CA LEU A 209 -2.08 6.84 8.51
C LEU A 209 -0.77 7.63 8.48
N ALA A 210 0.36 6.95 8.32
CA ALA A 210 1.67 7.58 8.17
C ALA A 210 1.71 8.52 6.96
N SER A 211 1.09 8.15 5.85
CA SER A 211 1.01 9.01 4.66
C SER A 211 0.12 10.24 4.92
N LYS A 212 -1.09 10.06 5.46
CA LYS A 212 -2.05 11.16 5.67
C LYS A 212 -1.60 12.17 6.71
N PHE A 213 -0.89 11.72 7.75
CA PHE A 213 -0.40 12.58 8.82
C PHE A 213 1.08 12.96 8.68
N ALA A 214 1.72 12.62 7.54
CA ALA A 214 3.13 12.88 7.27
C ALA A 214 4.08 12.38 8.37
N VAL A 215 3.76 11.22 8.96
CA VAL A 215 4.59 10.58 9.98
C VAL A 215 5.66 9.77 9.26
N ALA A 216 6.84 10.37 9.11
CA ALA A 216 8.01 9.71 8.54
C ALA A 216 9.28 10.15 9.24
N ILE A 217 10.31 9.31 9.16
CA ILE A 217 11.67 9.72 9.52
C ILE A 217 12.05 10.90 8.61
N PRO A 218 12.49 12.04 9.19
CA PRO A 218 12.89 13.20 8.40
C PRO A 218 13.93 12.81 7.35
N PHE A 219 13.63 13.11 6.09
CA PHE A 219 14.47 12.77 4.95
C PHE A 219 14.75 14.03 4.13
N LEU A 220 16.01 14.21 3.75
CA LEU A 220 16.45 15.29 2.87
C LEU A 220 16.37 14.82 1.42
N PRO A 221 15.43 15.34 0.60
CA PRO A 221 15.33 14.93 -0.80
C PRO A 221 16.58 15.37 -1.57
N PRO A 222 17.23 14.46 -2.33
CA PRO A 222 18.35 14.84 -3.19
C PRO A 222 17.83 15.80 -4.27
N ARG A 223 18.41 17.00 -4.33
CA ARG A 223 18.11 18.00 -5.37
C ARG A 223 19.18 17.91 -6.46
N PRO A 224 18.85 17.47 -7.68
CA PRO A 224 19.86 17.17 -8.69
C PRO A 224 20.55 18.40 -9.30
N PHE A 225 20.09 19.64 -9.06
CA PHE A 225 20.68 20.85 -9.69
C PHE A 225 20.58 22.10 -8.81
N SER A 226 21.33 22.18 -7.71
CA SER A 226 21.54 23.44 -6.99
C SER A 226 23.03 23.69 -6.78
N THR A 227 23.56 24.71 -7.44
CA THR A 227 24.96 25.17 -7.29
C THR A 227 25.14 26.13 -6.12
N ASN A 228 24.05 26.56 -5.48
CA ASN A 228 24.11 27.53 -4.39
C ASN A 228 24.40 26.81 -3.05
N PRO A 229 25.53 27.12 -2.37
CA PRO A 229 25.94 26.50 -1.11
C PRO A 229 25.01 26.82 0.08
N ASP A 230 24.17 27.84 -0.04
CA ASP A 230 23.23 28.22 1.01
C ASP A 230 22.14 27.16 1.21
N TYR A 231 21.81 26.39 0.17
CA TYR A 231 20.88 25.26 0.23
C TYR A 231 21.43 24.03 0.95
N THR A 232 22.75 23.91 1.11
CA THR A 232 23.41 22.83 1.86
C THR A 232 23.88 23.27 3.24
N SER A 233 23.72 24.56 3.56
CA SER A 233 24.10 25.11 4.85
C SER A 233 23.10 24.72 5.95
N ALA A 234 23.62 24.26 7.09
CA ALA A 234 22.84 24.06 8.33
C ALA A 234 22.74 25.35 9.17
N VAL A 235 23.21 26.47 8.62
CA VAL A 235 23.44 27.74 9.32
C VAL A 235 22.12 28.51 9.44
N ALA A 236 21.96 29.28 10.52
CA ALA A 236 20.77 30.10 10.75
C ALA A 236 20.58 31.18 9.65
N PRO A 237 19.33 31.56 9.31
CA PRO A 237 19.03 32.55 8.27
C PRO A 237 19.70 33.92 8.51
N SER A 238 19.94 34.27 9.79
CA SER A 238 20.66 35.49 10.19
C SER A 238 22.08 35.55 9.62
N ASN A 239 22.75 34.41 9.50
CA ASN A 239 24.12 34.32 9.00
C ASN A 239 24.17 34.20 7.46
N LEU A 240 23.04 33.86 6.82
CA LEU A 240 22.90 33.89 5.36
C LEU A 240 22.79 35.32 4.84
N LYS A 241 22.03 36.18 5.54
CA LYS A 241 21.94 37.62 5.22
C LYS A 241 23.26 38.38 5.32
N GLN A 242 24.26 37.83 6.02
CA GLN A 242 25.51 38.52 6.31
C GLN A 242 26.61 38.27 5.26
N LYS A 243 26.38 37.42 4.25
CA LYS A 243 27.25 37.30 3.07
C LYS A 243 26.87 38.33 1.99
N GLY A 244 26.79 39.60 2.37
CA GLY A 244 26.95 40.70 1.41
C GLY A 244 28.43 41.04 1.30
N ILE A 245 29.14 40.47 0.34
CA ILE A 245 30.58 40.72 0.08
C ILE A 245 30.72 40.70 -1.46
N LEU A 246 30.94 41.78 -2.23
CA LEU A 246 31.57 43.09 -2.06
C LEU A 246 30.90 44.15 -2.96
N PRO A 247 31.07 45.46 -2.71
CA PRO A 247 30.79 46.49 -3.72
C PRO A 247 31.91 46.46 -4.78
N THR A 248 31.65 45.89 -5.95
CA THR A 248 32.53 46.05 -7.12
C THR A 248 32.33 47.44 -7.72
N HIS A 249 33.10 48.40 -7.22
CA HIS A 249 33.25 49.70 -7.87
C HIS A 249 34.23 49.54 -9.04
N ASN A 250 33.74 49.59 -10.29
CA ASN A 250 34.27 50.44 -11.38
C ASN A 250 33.85 50.00 -12.80
N LYS A 251 33.22 50.97 -13.48
CA LYS A 251 33.32 51.35 -14.90
C LYS A 251 33.22 50.28 -16.00
N ALA A 252 32.09 50.36 -16.70
CA ALA A 252 31.95 50.36 -18.17
C ALA A 252 33.12 49.78 -19.00
N ARG A 253 32.92 48.57 -19.53
CA ARG A 253 33.21 48.27 -20.93
C ARG A 253 32.48 47.00 -21.38
N THR A 254 31.91 47.15 -22.56
CA THR A 254 31.34 46.22 -23.53
C THR A 254 31.83 44.77 -23.45
N GLU A 255 30.86 43.86 -23.68
CA GLU A 255 30.96 42.48 -24.22
C GLU A 255 31.09 41.26 -23.29
N SER A 256 30.11 40.37 -23.50
CA SER A 256 30.13 38.90 -23.40
C SER A 256 30.11 38.25 -22.01
N GLY A 257 29.05 37.48 -21.77
CA GLY A 257 28.98 36.53 -20.66
C GLY A 257 27.60 36.42 -20.03
N LEU A 258 26.67 35.73 -20.71
CA LEU A 258 25.60 34.91 -20.13
C LEU A 258 25.08 35.34 -18.73
N SER A 259 24.59 36.56 -18.57
CA SER A 259 23.82 36.94 -17.39
C SER A 259 22.46 36.29 -17.50
N SER A 260 22.29 35.16 -16.80
CA SER A 260 21.01 34.49 -16.63
C SER A 260 19.97 35.52 -16.16
N PRO A 261 18.79 35.63 -16.80
CA PRO A 261 17.76 36.54 -16.35
C PRO A 261 17.39 36.13 -14.93
N GLY A 262 17.41 37.10 -14.00
CA GLY A 262 17.22 36.87 -12.57
C GLY A 262 16.01 35.98 -12.31
N TYR A 263 16.28 34.72 -11.98
CA TYR A 263 15.34 33.92 -11.21
C TYR A 263 15.06 34.72 -9.95
N ALA A 264 13.78 35.01 -9.69
CA ALA A 264 13.35 35.56 -8.43
C ALA A 264 14.11 34.86 -7.30
N GLU A 265 14.69 35.61 -6.36
CA GLU A 265 15.38 35.05 -5.19
C GLU A 265 14.39 34.12 -4.47
N ASP A 266 14.42 32.84 -4.80
CA ASP A 266 13.73 31.81 -4.04
C ASP A 266 14.29 31.91 -2.63
N HIS A 267 13.41 32.19 -1.65
CA HIS A 267 13.80 32.27 -0.26
C HIS A 267 14.50 30.96 0.14
N VAL A 268 15.82 31.00 0.27
CA VAL A 268 16.62 29.83 0.62
C VAL A 268 16.30 29.44 2.05
N VAL A 269 15.62 28.30 2.22
CA VAL A 269 15.34 27.71 3.53
C VAL A 269 16.51 26.80 3.91
N PRO A 270 17.26 27.10 5.00
CA PRO A 270 18.37 26.25 5.44
C PRO A 270 17.89 24.83 5.76
N ILE A 271 18.76 23.82 5.61
CA ILE A 271 18.44 22.40 5.80
C ILE A 271 17.69 22.13 7.11
N ARG A 272 18.10 22.79 8.21
CA ARG A 272 17.50 22.64 9.53
C ARG A 272 16.02 23.03 9.59
N TYR A 273 15.56 23.89 8.69
CA TYR A 273 14.18 24.38 8.63
C TYR A 273 13.35 23.71 7.53
N GLN A 274 13.92 22.74 6.81
CA GLN A 274 13.21 22.02 5.74
C GLN A 274 12.32 20.89 6.28
N ALA A 275 12.60 20.36 7.48
CA ALA A 275 11.81 19.32 8.12
C ALA A 275 11.90 19.42 9.65
N ALA A 276 10.87 18.96 10.34
CA ALA A 276 10.87 18.78 11.79
C ALA A 276 10.51 17.34 12.13
N ALA A 277 11.01 16.84 13.26
CA ALA A 277 10.58 15.55 13.77
C ALA A 277 9.07 15.64 14.11
N PRO A 278 8.25 14.66 13.68
CA PRO A 278 6.84 14.65 14.03
C PRO A 278 6.66 14.49 15.55
N PRO A 279 5.61 15.09 16.15
CA PRO A 279 5.34 14.94 17.57
C PRO A 279 5.20 13.46 17.98
N VAL A 280 5.74 13.07 19.13
CA VAL A 280 5.80 11.65 19.57
C VAL A 280 4.41 10.99 19.64
N TRP A 281 3.34 11.74 19.92
CA TRP A 281 1.99 11.19 19.97
C TRP A 281 1.49 10.69 18.60
N THR A 282 2.00 11.21 17.48
CA THR A 282 1.63 10.69 16.14
C THR A 282 2.27 9.33 15.86
N LEU A 283 3.41 9.03 16.50
CA LEU A 283 4.01 7.70 16.44
C LEU A 283 3.10 6.68 17.14
N VAL A 284 2.50 7.03 18.28
CA VAL A 284 1.56 6.13 18.98
C VAL A 284 0.41 5.74 18.05
N LEU A 285 -0.17 6.70 17.33
CA LEU A 285 -1.26 6.47 16.37
C LEU A 285 -0.87 5.46 15.28
N VAL A 286 0.35 5.53 14.78
CA VAL A 286 0.85 4.67 13.70
C VAL A 286 1.37 3.32 14.23
N LEU A 287 1.86 3.25 15.47
CA LEU A 287 2.41 2.02 16.06
C LEU A 287 1.35 1.11 16.67
N VAL A 288 0.17 1.62 17.06
CA VAL A 288 -0.92 0.80 17.62
C VAL A 288 -1.33 -0.36 16.70
N PRO A 289 -1.58 -0.16 15.39
CA PRO A 289 -1.88 -1.27 14.48
C PRO A 289 -0.73 -2.28 14.37
N ILE A 290 0.53 -1.84 14.40
CA ILE A 290 1.69 -2.74 14.40
C ILE A 290 1.71 -3.59 15.67
N GLY A 291 1.50 -2.97 16.85
CA GLY A 291 1.41 -3.68 18.11
C GLY A 291 0.29 -4.73 18.12
N ALA A 292 -0.88 -4.39 17.55
CA ALA A 292 -1.98 -5.32 17.38
C ALA A 292 -1.61 -6.50 16.46
N ALA A 293 -0.90 -6.26 15.35
CA ALA A 293 -0.44 -7.32 14.45
C ALA A 293 0.54 -8.28 15.16
N ILE A 294 1.50 -7.73 15.91
CA ILE A 294 2.45 -8.50 16.72
C ILE A 294 1.68 -9.36 17.74
N TYR A 295 0.76 -8.76 18.49
CA TYR A 295 -0.05 -9.48 19.47
C TYR A 295 -0.82 -10.64 18.83
N ILE A 296 -1.49 -10.41 17.70
CA ILE A 296 -2.21 -11.46 16.97
C ILE A 296 -1.26 -12.60 16.57
N THR A 297 -0.09 -12.28 16.02
CA THR A 297 0.91 -13.30 15.65
C THR A 297 1.42 -14.06 16.86
N SER A 298 1.67 -13.39 17.99
CA SER A 298 2.13 -14.02 19.23
C SER A 298 1.09 -14.99 19.81
N THR A 299 -0.21 -14.66 19.74
CA THR A 299 -1.27 -15.56 20.25
C THR A 299 -1.27 -16.92 19.55
N ARG A 300 -0.87 -16.97 18.27
CA ARG A 300 -0.78 -18.23 17.53
C ARG A 300 0.38 -19.12 17.98
N PHE A 301 1.42 -18.53 18.57
CA PHE A 301 2.50 -19.28 19.21
C PHE A 301 2.06 -19.81 20.57
N THR A 302 1.40 -18.99 21.38
CA THR A 302 0.91 -19.39 22.70
C THR A 302 -0.21 -20.44 22.63
N ASP A 303 -1.05 -20.39 21.59
CA ASP A 303 -2.13 -21.35 21.35
C ASP A 303 -1.64 -22.66 20.68
N TYR A 304 -0.31 -22.87 20.55
CA TYR A 304 0.32 -24.04 19.93
C TYR A 304 -0.13 -24.35 18.50
N ARG A 305 -0.60 -23.34 17.75
CA ARG A 305 -1.14 -23.53 16.39
C ARG A 305 -0.08 -23.47 15.30
N HIS A 306 1.05 -22.83 15.57
CA HIS A 306 2.10 -22.56 14.58
C HIS A 306 3.49 -22.57 15.20
N HIS A 307 4.47 -22.98 14.40
CA HIS A 307 5.88 -22.82 14.75
C HIS A 307 6.34 -21.38 14.53
N GLY A 308 7.40 -20.95 15.22
CA GLY A 308 7.95 -19.60 15.06
C GLY A 308 8.30 -19.24 13.61
N TRP A 309 8.84 -20.20 12.83
CA TRP A 309 9.13 -19.99 11.41
C TRP A 309 7.87 -19.71 10.57
N ASP A 310 6.76 -20.38 10.87
CA ASP A 310 5.49 -20.23 10.15
C ASP A 310 4.91 -18.81 10.37
N LEU A 311 5.16 -18.26 11.57
CA LEU A 311 4.74 -16.92 11.98
C LEU A 311 5.62 -15.83 11.37
N ILE A 312 6.94 -16.02 11.35
CA ILE A 312 7.88 -15.08 10.72
C ILE A 312 7.58 -14.99 9.23
N PHE A 313 7.48 -16.13 8.54
CA PHE A 313 7.19 -16.15 7.11
C PHE A 313 5.80 -15.57 6.80
N GLY A 314 4.78 -15.95 7.58
CA GLY A 314 3.44 -15.37 7.45
C GLY A 314 3.46 -13.84 7.60
N SER A 315 4.16 -13.33 8.61
CA SER A 315 4.31 -11.89 8.84
C SER A 315 5.02 -11.19 7.68
N LEU A 316 6.13 -11.76 7.17
CA LEU A 316 6.84 -11.22 6.01
C LEU A 316 5.98 -11.17 4.75
N LEU A 317 5.16 -12.20 4.53
CA LEU A 317 4.21 -12.23 3.42
C LEU A 317 3.13 -11.15 3.56
N GLY A 318 2.60 -10.93 4.77
CA GLY A 318 1.69 -9.82 5.06
C GLY A 318 2.34 -8.45 4.85
N ILE A 319 3.59 -8.27 5.32
CA ILE A 319 4.36 -7.02 5.16
C ILE A 319 4.59 -6.69 3.68
N THR A 320 5.03 -7.68 2.89
CA THR A 320 5.35 -7.49 1.47
C THR A 320 4.11 -7.12 0.65
N THR A 321 2.99 -7.81 0.88
CA THR A 321 1.71 -7.52 0.22
C THR A 321 1.16 -6.15 0.63
N ALA A 322 1.18 -5.80 1.91
CA ALA A 322 0.79 -4.45 2.38
C ALA A 322 1.63 -3.34 1.76
N TRP A 323 2.95 -3.49 1.76
CA TRP A 323 3.87 -2.52 1.16
C TRP A 323 3.60 -2.35 -0.33
N PHE A 324 3.47 -3.46 -1.07
CA PHE A 324 3.21 -3.44 -2.51
C PHE A 324 1.87 -2.75 -2.82
N SER A 325 0.78 -3.17 -2.19
CA SER A 325 -0.55 -2.59 -2.43
C SER A 325 -0.64 -1.13 -1.99
N PHE A 326 0.03 -0.75 -0.90
CA PHE A 326 0.13 0.66 -0.52
C PHE A 326 0.84 1.46 -1.62
N ARG A 327 1.98 0.99 -2.13
CA ARG A 327 2.76 1.69 -3.15
C ARG A 327 2.08 1.75 -4.52
N TRP A 328 1.23 0.76 -4.81
CA TRP A 328 0.44 0.68 -6.02
C TRP A 328 -0.62 1.79 -6.10
N TYR A 329 -1.28 2.12 -4.98
CA TYR A 329 -2.37 3.10 -4.94
C TYR A 329 -1.97 4.46 -4.35
N HIS A 330 -0.90 4.52 -3.54
CA HIS A 330 -0.45 5.73 -2.86
C HIS A 330 0.95 6.16 -3.26
N LEU A 331 1.16 7.48 -3.22
CA LEU A 331 2.48 8.08 -3.37
C LEU A 331 3.39 7.68 -2.19
N PRO A 332 4.72 7.70 -2.38
CA PRO A 332 5.62 7.39 -1.27
C PRO A 332 5.43 8.41 -0.13
N ILE A 333 5.42 7.92 1.10
CA ILE A 333 5.20 8.74 2.32
C ILE A 333 6.14 9.97 2.35
N THR A 334 7.39 9.82 1.90
CA THR A 334 8.40 10.88 1.92
C THR A 334 8.24 11.98 0.88
N ARG A 335 7.44 11.78 -0.19
CA ARG A 335 7.29 12.76 -1.29
C ARG A 335 5.85 13.05 -1.67
N GLY A 336 4.92 12.19 -1.25
CA GLY A 336 3.53 12.22 -1.70
C GLY A 336 2.64 13.23 -1.01
N ALA A 337 3.14 13.91 0.04
CA ALA A 337 2.32 14.75 0.92
C ALA A 337 1.00 14.07 1.39
N GLY A 338 1.02 12.74 1.49
CA GLY A 338 -0.13 11.92 1.86
C GLY A 338 -1.17 11.65 0.77
N TRP A 339 -0.92 12.00 -0.50
CA TRP A 339 -1.89 11.82 -1.58
C TRP A 339 -1.84 10.42 -2.21
N ALA A 340 -3.01 9.94 -2.66
CA ALA A 340 -3.06 8.78 -3.55
C ALA A 340 -2.58 9.16 -4.97
N TRP A 341 -2.29 8.15 -5.79
CA TRP A 341 -2.04 8.40 -7.21
C TRP A 341 -3.25 9.05 -7.88
N GLY A 342 -2.94 9.84 -8.91
CA GLY A 342 -3.97 10.47 -9.73
C GLY A 342 -4.84 9.43 -10.46
N PRO A 343 -6.09 9.78 -10.77
CA PRO A 343 -7.02 8.93 -11.51
C PRO A 343 -6.55 8.71 -12.96
N ARG A 344 -6.93 7.56 -13.51
CA ARG A 344 -6.62 7.15 -14.89
C ARG A 344 -7.30 8.10 -15.87
N SER A 345 -6.66 8.29 -17.01
CA SER A 345 -7.19 9.08 -18.11
C SER A 345 -8.19 8.27 -18.94
N TYR A 346 -9.20 8.92 -19.51
CA TYR A 346 -10.25 8.25 -20.29
C TYR A 346 -9.71 7.40 -21.44
N LYS A 347 -8.69 7.90 -22.15
CA LYS A 347 -8.09 7.21 -23.30
C LYS A 347 -7.22 6.02 -22.90
N ARG A 348 -6.71 5.98 -21.65
CA ARG A 348 -5.77 4.98 -21.12
C ARG A 348 -6.36 4.15 -19.98
N SER A 349 -7.67 4.07 -19.85
CA SER A 349 -8.30 3.44 -18.69
C SER A 349 -8.18 1.92 -18.63
N TRP A 350 -7.85 1.26 -19.75
CA TRP A 350 -7.78 -0.22 -19.90
C TRP A 350 -6.39 -0.75 -20.30
N GLY A 351 -5.42 0.14 -20.47
CA GLY A 351 -4.09 -0.23 -20.92
C GLY A 351 -3.34 0.92 -21.57
N ILE A 352 -2.02 0.77 -21.61
CA ILE A 352 -1.09 1.69 -22.26
C ILE A 352 -0.45 0.94 -23.42
N GLY A 353 -0.50 1.51 -24.63
CA GLY A 353 0.22 0.96 -25.79
C GLY A 353 1.72 1.25 -25.68
N VAL A 354 2.54 0.46 -26.38
CA VAL A 354 4.00 0.69 -26.45
C VAL A 354 4.27 2.11 -26.98
N GLY A 355 5.09 2.88 -26.27
CA GLY A 355 5.43 4.27 -26.62
C GLY A 355 4.46 5.35 -26.10
N VAL A 356 3.40 4.97 -25.37
CA VAL A 356 2.51 5.92 -24.69
C VAL A 356 3.00 6.14 -23.25
N GLY A 357 2.91 7.38 -22.75
CA GLY A 357 3.28 7.73 -21.37
C GLY A 357 2.37 7.10 -20.31
N SER A 358 2.40 7.63 -19.08
CA SER A 358 1.67 7.09 -17.91
C SER A 358 0.14 6.98 -18.10
N TYR A 359 -0.55 6.31 -17.16
CA TYR A 359 -2.01 6.18 -17.10
C TYR A 359 -2.74 7.52 -16.89
N VAL A 360 -2.02 8.59 -16.52
CA VAL A 360 -2.55 9.94 -16.25
C VAL A 360 -2.38 10.86 -17.46
N GLY A 361 -3.35 11.74 -17.70
CA GLY A 361 -3.40 12.69 -18.83
C GLY A 361 -3.92 14.07 -18.48
N THR A 362 -3.73 15.02 -19.39
CA THR A 362 -4.20 16.42 -19.26
C THR A 362 -5.71 16.57 -19.47
N GLU A 363 -6.37 15.53 -20.00
CA GLU A 363 -7.80 15.50 -20.30
C GLU A 363 -8.75 15.44 -19.07
N GLY A 364 -8.21 15.24 -17.86
CA GLY A 364 -9.01 15.12 -16.64
C GLY A 364 -9.97 13.91 -16.65
N TRP A 365 -11.10 13.99 -15.92
CA TRP A 365 -12.09 12.90 -15.77
C TRP A 365 -13.14 12.85 -16.90
N SER A 366 -13.10 13.81 -17.83
CA SER A 366 -14.14 14.02 -18.83
C SER A 366 -13.71 13.54 -20.22
N HIS A 367 -14.68 13.17 -21.06
CA HIS A 367 -14.47 12.85 -22.47
C HIS A 367 -14.07 14.08 -23.31
N ARG A 368 -14.33 15.29 -22.80
CA ARG A 368 -14.19 16.58 -23.52
C ARG A 368 -12.89 17.32 -23.24
N GLY A 369 -11.98 16.77 -22.45
CA GLY A 369 -10.64 17.31 -22.34
C GLY A 369 -9.93 17.14 -23.68
N GLU A 370 -9.98 18.16 -24.53
CA GLU A 370 -9.01 18.29 -25.60
C GLU A 370 -7.64 18.16 -24.97
N SER A 371 -6.94 17.08 -25.32
CA SER A 371 -5.49 17.10 -25.25
C SER A 371 -5.09 18.31 -26.07
N LYS A 372 -4.78 19.43 -25.42
CA LYS A 372 -3.87 20.41 -26.01
C LYS A 372 -2.59 19.64 -26.27
N LYS A 373 -2.54 18.97 -27.43
CA LYS A 373 -1.28 18.82 -28.14
C LYS A 373 -0.74 20.24 -28.12
N ALA A 374 0.47 20.41 -27.60
CA ALA A 374 1.25 21.57 -27.99
C ALA A 374 1.29 21.51 -29.53
N GLU A 375 0.40 22.24 -30.19
CA GLU A 375 0.62 22.65 -31.56
C GLU A 375 1.94 23.41 -31.49
N ARG A 376 3.00 22.78 -32.02
CA ARG A 376 4.18 23.51 -32.44
C ARG A 376 3.67 24.48 -33.49
N GLY A 377 3.35 25.70 -33.07
CA GLY A 377 3.35 26.84 -33.97
C GLY A 377 4.74 26.94 -34.63
N PRO A 378 4.84 27.55 -35.82
CA PRO A 378 6.12 27.75 -36.48
C PRO A 378 7.09 28.41 -35.49
N LEU A 379 8.31 27.87 -35.43
CA LEU A 379 9.37 28.33 -34.55
C LEU A 379 9.71 29.78 -34.87
N GLU A 380 9.22 30.71 -34.06
CA GLU A 380 9.85 32.01 -33.86
C GLU A 380 10.28 32.13 -32.39
N GLY A 381 11.60 32.25 -32.19
CA GLY A 381 12.19 32.75 -30.96
C GLY A 381 12.53 31.69 -29.90
N ASN A 382 13.82 31.61 -29.59
CA ASN A 382 14.42 30.79 -28.54
C ASN A 382 13.66 30.86 -27.20
N GLY A 383 13.06 29.74 -26.79
CA GLY A 383 12.45 29.56 -25.47
C GLY A 383 12.57 28.11 -25.01
N ILE A 384 13.23 27.89 -23.88
CA ILE A 384 13.38 26.59 -23.23
C ILE A 384 12.02 26.18 -22.64
N PRO A 385 11.53 24.93 -22.80
CA PRO A 385 10.27 24.51 -22.22
C PRO A 385 10.38 24.37 -20.70
N GLN A 386 9.61 25.17 -19.96
CA GLN A 386 9.35 24.96 -18.53
C GLN A 386 8.36 23.80 -18.38
N ASP A 387 8.84 22.66 -17.92
CA ASP A 387 8.01 21.57 -17.40
C ASP A 387 7.37 22.00 -16.07
N GLY A 388 6.27 22.74 -16.16
CA GLY A 388 5.36 23.03 -15.06
C GLY A 388 4.10 22.19 -15.20
N ILE A 389 3.77 21.38 -14.18
CA ILE A 389 2.45 20.75 -14.05
C ILE A 389 1.46 21.88 -13.79
N ALA A 390 0.91 22.45 -14.86
CA ALA A 390 -0.20 23.39 -14.79
C ALA A 390 -1.48 22.60 -14.47
N GLU A 391 -1.90 22.62 -13.21
CA GLU A 391 -3.30 22.39 -12.85
C GLU A 391 -4.14 23.50 -13.50
N ASN A 392 -4.60 23.28 -14.74
CA ASN A 392 -5.49 24.19 -15.44
C ASN A 392 -6.93 23.71 -15.30
N GLU A 393 -7.62 24.21 -14.27
CA GLU A 393 -9.08 24.38 -14.28
C GLU A 393 -9.38 25.86 -14.57
N ALA A 394 -9.46 26.23 -15.85
CA ALA A 394 -9.91 27.55 -16.27
C ALA A 394 -11.44 27.56 -16.42
N HIS A 395 -12.09 28.43 -15.64
CA HIS A 395 -13.51 28.81 -15.74
C HIS A 395 -13.80 29.53 -17.09
N PRO A 396 -15.06 29.49 -17.60
CA PRO A 396 -15.43 30.22 -18.80
C PRO A 396 -15.60 31.72 -18.48
N GLN A 397 -14.82 32.58 -19.11
CA GLN A 397 -15.11 34.02 -19.18
C GLN A 397 -15.90 34.30 -20.46
N GLU A 398 -17.19 34.59 -20.30
CA GLU A 398 -18.00 35.30 -21.29
C GLU A 398 -17.38 36.68 -21.54
N TYR A 399 -16.89 36.93 -22.75
CA TYR A 399 -16.63 38.29 -23.23
C TYR A 399 -17.92 38.84 -23.85
N ARG A 400 -18.59 39.73 -23.11
CA ARG A 400 -19.68 40.56 -23.60
C ARG A 400 -19.07 41.81 -24.23
N ALA A 401 -18.99 41.87 -25.56
CA ALA A 401 -18.58 43.08 -26.27
C ALA A 401 -19.82 43.89 -26.69
N HIS A 402 -20.03 45.03 -26.02
CA HIS A 402 -20.86 46.11 -26.50
C HIS A 402 -20.06 46.96 -27.51
N GLY A 403 -20.70 47.33 -28.63
CA GLY A 403 -20.71 48.73 -29.06
C GLY A 403 -19.88 49.13 -30.28
N ALA A 404 -20.66 49.51 -31.32
CA ALA A 404 -20.46 50.66 -32.20
C ALA A 404 -19.59 50.53 -33.46
N ASN A 405 -20.31 50.49 -34.59
CA ASN A 405 -19.91 50.91 -35.92
C ASN A 405 -19.61 52.42 -35.97
N ALA A 406 -18.54 52.80 -36.69
CA ALA A 406 -18.33 54.05 -37.43
C ALA A 406 -16.89 53.99 -37.98
N VAL A 407 -16.53 54.19 -39.25
CA VAL A 407 -17.17 54.49 -40.54
C VAL A 407 -16.32 53.77 -41.59
#